data_AF-A0A075H137-F1
#
_entry.id   AF-A0A075H137-F1
#
_cell.length_a   1.000
_cell.length_b   1.000
_cell.length_c   1.000
_cell.angle_alpha   90.00
_cell.angle_beta   90.00
_cell.angle_gamma   90.00
#
_symmetry.space_group_name_H-M   'P 1'
#
loop_
_entity.id
_entity.type
_entity.pdbx_description
1 polymer ?
#
loop_
_entity_poly.entity_id
_entity_poly.type
_entity_poly.pdbx_seq_one_letter_code
_entity_poly.pdbx_strand_id
1 'polypeptide(L)'
;MNKINIQFNYNFLLLPDKCSIREGSKDCVNPPEYVITVISNDDEFMLGITCERHKASVFSKIESLQNQGKVPKGIIKFENLKSVKTDCIRGDPDDLIQL
;
A
#
# COMPACT_ATOMS: atom_id res chain seq x y z
N MET A 1 -25.36 13.46 19.93
CA MET A 1 -24.95 12.64 18.78
C MET A 1 -24.07 13.50 17.88
N ASN A 2 -22.75 13.38 18.03
CA ASN A 2 -21.79 14.18 17.26
C ASN A 2 -21.65 13.60 15.86
N LYS A 3 -22.14 14.34 14.86
CA LYS A 3 -21.88 14.05 13.45
C LYS A 3 -20.41 14.36 13.16
N ILE A 4 -19.63 13.33 12.92
CA ILE A 4 -18.26 13.47 12.43
C ILE A 4 -18.38 13.79 10.94
N ASN A 5 -18.17 15.05 10.56
CA ASN A 5 -18.10 15.46 9.16
C ASN A 5 -16.72 15.09 8.63
N ILE A 6 -16.65 14.03 7.84
CA ILE A 6 -15.44 13.64 7.11
C ILE A 6 -15.51 14.32 5.75
N GLN A 7 -14.79 15.42 5.56
CA GLN A 7 -14.57 16.01 4.24
C GLN A 7 -13.57 15.13 3.48
N PHE A 8 -14.06 14.35 2.52
CA PHE A 8 -13.20 13.65 1.56
C PHE A 8 -12.72 14.65 0.51
N ASN A 9 -11.45 15.06 0.58
CA ASN A 9 -10.77 15.71 -0.53
C ASN A 9 -10.59 14.68 -1.65
N TYR A 10 -11.15 14.92 -2.84
CA TYR A 10 -11.13 14.00 -3.99
C TYR A 10 -9.74 13.82 -4.66
N ASN A 11 -8.63 14.15 -3.97
CA ASN A 11 -7.26 13.86 -4.40
C ASN A 11 -6.65 12.62 -3.69
N PHE A 12 -7.46 11.84 -2.96
CA PHE A 12 -6.96 11.05 -1.82
C PHE A 12 -6.75 9.52 -2.02
N LEU A 13 -6.84 8.94 -3.22
CA LEU A 13 -6.66 7.48 -3.36
C LEU A 13 -5.85 7.06 -4.59
N LEU A 14 -4.70 7.67 -4.78
CA LEU A 14 -3.70 7.15 -5.73
C LEU A 14 -2.52 6.62 -4.92
N LEU A 15 -2.20 5.34 -5.12
CA LEU A 15 -0.89 4.81 -4.75
C LEU A 15 0.17 5.70 -5.41
N PRO A 16 1.31 5.97 -4.75
CA PRO A 16 2.30 6.84 -5.33
C PRO A 16 2.83 6.22 -6.62
N ASP A 17 3.03 7.07 -7.63
CA ASP A 17 3.48 6.64 -8.97
C ASP A 17 4.90 6.05 -8.98
N LYS A 18 5.62 6.16 -7.86
CA LYS A 18 7.01 5.77 -7.70
C LYS A 18 7.22 5.01 -6.40
N CYS A 19 8.09 4.02 -6.45
CA CYS A 19 8.57 3.26 -5.31
C CYS A 19 9.17 4.19 -4.24
N SER A 20 8.85 3.95 -2.97
CA SER A 20 9.24 4.80 -1.85
C SER A 20 10.69 4.63 -1.38
N ILE A 21 11.56 4.03 -2.19
CA ILE A 21 12.95 3.71 -1.85
C ILE A 21 13.91 4.70 -2.50
N ARG A 22 14.91 5.12 -1.75
CA ARG A 22 15.99 6.00 -2.20
C ARG A 22 17.34 5.29 -2.08
N GLU A 23 18.12 5.32 -3.15
CA GLU A 23 19.49 4.80 -3.17
C GLU A 23 20.48 5.98 -3.23
N GLY A 24 21.19 6.20 -2.13
CA GLY A 24 22.08 7.34 -1.99
C GLY A 24 21.31 8.66 -2.05
N SER A 25 21.50 9.44 -3.12
CA SER A 25 20.81 10.71 -3.37
C SER A 25 19.70 10.62 -4.41
N LYS A 26 19.42 9.45 -4.99
CA LYS A 26 18.46 9.29 -6.08
C LYS A 26 17.23 8.52 -5.61
N ASP A 27 16.07 9.13 -5.80
CA ASP A 27 14.79 8.48 -5.58
C ASP A 27 14.52 7.45 -6.68
N CYS A 28 13.90 6.33 -6.32
CA CYS A 28 13.45 5.36 -7.30
C CYS A 28 12.39 5.99 -8.21
N VAL A 29 12.50 5.74 -9.51
CA VAL A 29 11.52 6.19 -10.50
C VAL A 29 10.59 5.07 -10.96
N ASN A 30 10.85 3.83 -10.55
CA ASN A 30 10.02 2.69 -10.93
C ASN A 30 8.68 2.75 -10.18
N PRO A 31 7.56 2.40 -10.84
CA PRO A 31 6.29 2.26 -10.14
C PRO A 31 6.36 1.14 -9.11
N PRO A 32 5.59 1.22 -8.02
CA PRO A 32 5.48 0.14 -7.06
C PRO A 32 4.74 -1.05 -7.69
N GLU A 33 5.22 -2.26 -7.38
CA GLU A 33 4.68 -3.53 -7.89
C GLU A 33 4.17 -4.42 -6.77
N TYR A 34 4.57 -4.14 -5.52
CA TYR A 34 4.23 -4.96 -4.36
C TYR A 34 3.73 -4.13 -3.19
N VAL A 35 2.70 -4.64 -2.50
CA VAL A 35 2.38 -4.29 -1.12
C VAL A 35 3.18 -5.19 -0.20
N ILE A 36 3.73 -4.59 0.85
CA ILE A 36 4.52 -5.29 1.86
C ILE A 36 3.69 -5.36 3.13
N THR A 37 3.48 -6.57 3.60
CA THR A 37 2.80 -6.82 4.87
C THR A 37 3.66 -7.66 5.79
N VAL A 38 3.39 -7.58 7.09
CA VAL A 38 3.93 -8.50 8.10
C VAL A 38 2.78 -9.17 8.81
N ILE A 39 2.80 -10.50 8.83
CA ILE A 39 1.85 -11.31 9.59
C ILE A 39 2.46 -11.63 10.94
N SER A 40 1.79 -11.21 12.01
CA SER A 40 2.22 -11.39 13.40
C SER A 40 1.00 -11.61 14.28
N ASN A 41 1.00 -12.70 15.06
CA ASN A 41 -0.07 -13.04 16.01
C ASN A 41 -1.48 -13.01 15.40
N ASP A 42 -1.66 -13.64 14.23
CA ASP A 42 -2.91 -13.71 13.46
C ASP A 42 -3.41 -12.38 12.86
N ASP A 43 -2.70 -11.28 13.10
CA ASP A 43 -2.92 -9.99 12.44
C ASP A 43 -1.97 -9.78 11.24
N GLU A 44 -2.43 -9.01 10.25
CA GLU A 44 -1.64 -8.61 9.09
C GLU A 44 -1.51 -7.08 9.01
N PHE A 45 -0.28 -6.60 9.04
CA PHE A 45 0.04 -5.17 9.06
C PHE A 45 0.70 -4.74 7.76
N MET A 46 0.12 -3.76 7.07
CA MET A 46 0.75 -3.12 5.92
C MET A 46 1.91 -2.23 6.37
N LEU A 47 3.10 -2.46 5.82
CA LEU A 47 4.28 -1.64 6.08
C LEU A 47 4.56 -0.62 4.99
N GLY A 48 4.20 -0.92 3.74
CA GLY A 48 4.45 -0.03 2.61
C GLY A 48 4.37 -0.74 1.27
N ILE A 49 4.99 -0.14 0.27
CA ILE A 49 5.02 -0.66 -1.11
C ILE A 49 6.43 -0.56 -1.70
N THR A 50 6.75 -1.42 -2.66
CA THR A 50 8.05 -1.42 -3.35
C THR A 50 7.93 -1.86 -4.81
N CYS A 51 8.92 -1.54 -5.65
CA CYS A 51 9.12 -2.17 -6.95
C CYS A 51 9.92 -3.48 -6.83
N GLU A 52 9.92 -4.31 -7.88
CA GLU A 52 10.65 -5.59 -7.90
C GLU A 52 12.15 -5.40 -7.66
N ARG A 53 12.73 -4.34 -8.25
CA ARG A 53 14.16 -4.04 -8.13
C ARG A 53 14.62 -3.87 -6.66
N HIS A 54 13.74 -3.38 -5.79
CA HIS A 54 14.07 -3.08 -4.38
C HIS A 54 13.59 -4.13 -3.39
N LYS A 55 12.88 -5.16 -3.86
CA LYS A 55 12.26 -6.19 -3.03
C LYS A 55 13.23 -6.86 -2.05
N ALA A 56 14.39 -7.30 -2.54
CA ALA A 56 15.41 -7.96 -1.71
C ALA A 56 15.98 -7.01 -0.63
N SER A 57 16.32 -5.77 -1.00
CA SER A 57 16.84 -4.77 -0.06
C SER A 57 15.82 -4.40 1.01
N VAL A 58 14.54 -4.28 0.62
CA VAL A 58 13.44 -4.01 1.54
C VAL A 58 13.21 -5.18 2.49
N PHE A 59 13.24 -6.42 1.99
CA PHE A 59 13.16 -7.62 2.83
C PHE A 59 14.24 -7.62 3.92
N SER A 60 15.51 -7.47 3.54
CA SER A 60 16.62 -7.43 4.51
C SER A 60 16.50 -6.27 5.50
N LYS A 61 15.98 -5.12 5.05
CA LYS A 61 15.74 -3.98 5.94
C LYS A 61 14.66 -4.28 6.98
N ILE A 62 13.55 -4.87 6.55
CA ILE A 62 12.44 -5.22 7.45
C ILE A 62 12.89 -6.30 8.44
N GLU A 63 13.62 -7.32 7.99
CA GLU A 63 14.20 -8.35 8.85
C GLU A 63 15.11 -7.73 9.94
N SER A 64 15.99 -6.79 9.54
CA SER A 64 16.81 -6.04 10.50
C SER A 64 15.96 -5.24 11.51
N LEU A 65 14.85 -4.65 11.06
CA LEU A 65 13.94 -3.89 11.93
C LEU A 65 13.15 -4.80 12.88
N GLN A 66 12.77 -6.01 12.45
CA GLN A 66 12.17 -7.02 13.34
C GLN A 66 13.17 -7.47 14.42
N ASN A 67 14.44 -7.66 14.05
CA ASN A 67 15.50 -8.00 15.01
C ASN A 67 15.78 -6.87 16.02
N GLN A 68 15.57 -5.61 15.62
CA GLN A 68 15.66 -4.43 16.49
C GLN A 68 14.38 -4.19 17.32
N GLY A 69 13.31 -4.97 17.11
CA GLY A 69 12.01 -4.77 17.76
C GLY A 69 11.25 -3.51 17.31
N LYS A 70 11.61 -2.93 16.16
CA LYS A 70 10.94 -1.74 15.59
C LYS A 70 9.75 -2.09 14.70
N VAL A 71 9.72 -3.32 14.17
CA VAL A 71 8.62 -3.93 13.42
C VAL A 71 8.24 -5.22 14.14
N PRO A 72 6.94 -5.58 14.25
CA PRO A 72 6.52 -6.84 14.85
C PRO A 72 7.25 -8.04 14.24
N LYS A 73 7.66 -9.00 15.08
CA LYS A 73 8.22 -10.26 14.58
C LYS A 73 7.14 -11.05 13.84
N GLY A 74 7.46 -11.53 12.64
CA GLY A 74 6.45 -12.16 11.81
C GLY A 74 6.94 -12.47 10.41
N ILE A 75 6.05 -13.07 9.62
CA ILE A 75 6.36 -13.45 8.23
C ILE A 75 6.17 -12.20 7.35
N ILE A 76 7.23 -11.82 6.64
CA ILE A 76 7.18 -10.73 5.66
C ILE A 76 6.55 -11.28 4.37
N LYS A 77 5.49 -10.66 3.90
CA LYS A 77 4.81 -11.00 2.63
C LYS A 77 4.93 -9.86 1.63
N PHE A 78 5.03 -10.25 0.36
CA PHE A 78 4.99 -9.35 -0.80
C PHE A 78 3.84 -9.77 -1.69
N GLU A 79 2.81 -8.94 -1.77
CA GLU A 79 1.64 -9.18 -2.60
C GLU A 79 1.68 -8.27 -3.82
N ASN A 80 1.44 -8.83 -5.01
CA ASN A 80 1.42 -8.03 -6.24
C ASN A 80 0.31 -6.97 -6.17
N LEU A 81 0.68 -5.73 -6.47
CA LEU A 81 -0.26 -4.65 -6.66
C LEU A 81 -1.09 -4.92 -7.92
N LYS A 82 -2.40 -5.10 -7.72
CA LYS A 82 -3.36 -5.12 -8.82
C LYS A 82 -3.95 -3.73 -8.96
N SER A 83 -3.65 -3.05 -10.06
CA SER A 83 -4.32 -1.79 -10.38
C SER A 83 -5.79 -2.06 -10.69
N VAL A 84 -6.67 -1.82 -9.72
CA VAL A 84 -8.11 -1.89 -9.95
C VAL A 84 -8.56 -0.49 -10.34
N LYS A 85 -8.78 -0.27 -11.64
CA LYS A 85 -9.47 0.92 -12.12
C LYS A 85 -10.95 0.72 -11.85
N THR A 86 -11.43 1.25 -10.73
CA THR A 86 -12.87 1.33 -10.49
C THR A 86 -13.35 2.66 -11.05
N ASP A 87 -14.19 2.62 -12.08
CA ASP A 87 -14.98 3.78 -12.42
C ASP A 87 -15.95 4.00 -11.24
N CYS A 88 -15.80 5.12 -10.54
CA CYS A 88 -16.74 5.48 -9.48
C CYS A 88 -18.06 5.86 -10.15
N ILE A 89 -18.93 4.87 -10.36
CA ILE A 89 -20.30 5.11 -10.85
C ILE A 89 -21.05 5.77 -9.71
N ARG A 90 -21.52 7.00 -9.93
CA ARG A 90 -22.48 7.63 -9.03
C ARG A 90 -23.75 6.79 -9.15
N GLY A 91 -24.28 6.29 -8.04
CA GLY A 91 -25.57 5.60 -8.06
C GLY A 91 -26.70 6.62 -8.19
N ASP A 92 -26.75 7.37 -9.29
CA ASP A 92 -27.98 8.06 -9.64
C ASP A 92 -29.03 7.00 -9.99
N PRO A 93 -30.30 7.14 -9.58
CA PRO A 93 -31.35 6.19 -9.97
C PRO A 93 -31.43 5.92 -11.47
N ASP A 94 -30.98 6.86 -12.32
CA ASP A 94 -30.90 6.68 -13.77
C ASP A 94 -29.67 5.85 -14.25
N ASP A 95 -28.68 5.59 -13.38
CA ASP A 95 -27.48 4.77 -13.65
C ASP A 95 -27.70 3.27 -13.36
N LEU A 96 -28.89 2.87 -12.93
CA LEU A 96 -29.25 1.47 -12.69
C LEU A 96 -29.55 0.76 -14.02
N ILE A 97 -28.75 -0.25 -14.34
CA ILE A 97 -29.03 -1.17 -15.45
C ILE A 97 -30.29 -1.97 -15.11
N GLN A 98 -31.37 -1.78 -15.88
CA GLN A 98 -32.54 -2.66 -15.84
C GLN A 98 -32.24 -3.95 -16.63
N LEU A 99 -32.48 -5.09 -15.98
CA LEU A 99 -32.42 -6.43 -16.59
C LEU A 99 -33.70 -6.75 -17.37
#